data_AF-A0A846PNK1-F1
#
_entry.id   AF-A0A846PNK1-F1
#
_cell.length_a   1.000
_cell.length_b   1.000
_cell.length_c   1.000
_cell.angle_alpha   90.00
_cell.angle_beta   90.00
_cell.angle_gamma   90.00
#
_symmetry.space_group_name_H-M   'P 1'
#
loop_
_entity.id
_entity.type
_entity.pdbx_description
1 polymer ?
#
loop_
_entity_poly.entity_id
_entity_poly.type
_entity_poly.pdbx_seq_one_letter_code
_entity_poly.pdbx_strand_id
1 'polypeptide(L)'
;MNVDEEGVAKYLNKWQSILRLRDWDIIIKIVKTSWRKSGDIKIDLDDQKAVLLVNHIPKCENLEELIIHELLHLKLYGLDQMIEELLSVVYGEEKKDPKKEFANTQFMKLLESTVEDLTKGYLTAIQSQEPLSFGRLQKQIDKEVGIK
;
A
#
# COMPACT_ATOMS: atom_id res chain seq x y z
N MET A 1 10.25 11.47 8.87
CA MET A 1 11.25 10.42 8.58
C MET A 1 11.89 10.71 7.23
N ASN A 2 13.22 10.76 7.14
CA ASN A 2 13.90 10.73 5.84
C ASN A 2 14.08 9.27 5.46
N VAL A 3 13.59 8.88 4.28
CA VAL A 3 13.70 7.50 3.81
C VAL A 3 15.00 7.33 3.05
N ASP A 4 15.85 6.43 3.52
CA ASP A 4 17.00 5.91 2.78
C ASP A 4 16.65 4.55 2.13
N GLU A 5 17.35 4.24 1.04
CA GLU A 5 17.08 3.04 0.24
C GLU A 5 17.46 1.74 0.96
N GLU A 6 18.44 1.80 1.88
CA GLU A 6 18.90 0.64 2.65
C GLU A 6 17.82 0.17 3.64
N GLY A 7 17.18 1.11 4.34
CA GLY A 7 16.04 0.84 5.22
C GLY A 7 14.86 0.21 4.48
N VAL A 8 14.54 0.72 3.28
CA VAL A 8 13.49 0.12 2.43
C VAL A 8 13.88 -1.28 1.98
N ALA A 9 15.12 -1.48 1.53
CA ALA A 9 15.63 -2.78 1.08
C ALA A 9 15.61 -3.83 2.19
N LYS A 10 15.96 -3.44 3.43
CA LYS A 10 15.90 -4.31 4.60
C LYS A 10 14.48 -4.83 4.83
N TYR A 11 13.48 -3.95 4.85
CA TYR A 11 12.08 -4.35 5.05
C TYR A 11 11.53 -5.11 3.84
N LEU A 12 11.86 -4.70 2.62
CA LEU A 12 11.47 -5.41 1.40
C LEU A 12 11.93 -6.87 1.44
N ASN A 13 13.22 -7.12 1.71
CA ASN A 13 13.79 -8.47 1.76
C ASN A 13 13.13 -9.34 2.83
N LYS A 14 12.89 -8.77 4.03
CA LYS A 14 12.19 -9.45 5.12
C LYS A 14 10.80 -9.88 4.68
N TRP A 15 10.02 -8.97 4.12
CA TRP A 15 8.60 -9.18 3.85
C TRP A 15 8.32 -9.94 2.56
N GLN A 16 9.17 -9.83 1.53
CA GLN A 16 9.12 -10.73 0.37
C GLN A 16 9.20 -12.19 0.79
N SER A 17 10.06 -12.50 1.77
CA SER A 17 10.18 -13.86 2.30
C SER A 17 8.92 -14.29 3.04
N ILE A 18 8.39 -13.44 3.93
CA ILE A 18 7.22 -13.77 4.76
C ILE A 18 5.95 -13.93 3.90
N LEU A 19 5.72 -13.01 2.96
CA LEU A 19 4.54 -12.98 2.10
C LEU A 19 4.63 -13.95 0.90
N ARG A 20 5.75 -14.68 0.79
CA ARG A 20 6.05 -15.58 -0.34
C ARG A 20 5.92 -14.87 -1.68
N LEU A 21 6.76 -13.85 -1.86
CA LEU A 21 6.90 -13.03 -3.06
C LEU A 21 8.34 -13.11 -3.61
N ARG A 22 9.02 -14.26 -3.41
CA ARG A 22 10.41 -14.45 -3.87
C ARG A 22 10.53 -14.73 -5.36
N ASP A 23 9.41 -15.07 -5.98
CA ASP A 23 9.18 -15.21 -7.41
C ASP A 23 9.02 -13.84 -8.11
N TRP A 24 8.86 -12.76 -7.34
CA TRP A 24 8.72 -11.41 -7.89
C TRP A 24 10.04 -10.65 -7.95
N ASP A 25 10.33 -10.08 -9.11
CA ASP A 25 11.42 -9.13 -9.31
C ASP A 25 10.97 -7.72 -8.90
N ILE A 26 11.27 -7.32 -7.66
CA ILE A 26 10.85 -6.02 -7.10
C ILE A 26 12.03 -5.06 -7.02
N ILE A 27 11.92 -3.91 -7.70
CA ILE A 27 12.88 -2.81 -7.59
C ILE A 27 12.34 -1.69 -6.71
N ILE A 28 13.24 -1.01 -5.98
CA ILE A 28 12.90 0.14 -5.13
C ILE A 28 13.15 1.43 -5.91
N LYS A 29 12.25 2.40 -5.78
CA LYS A 29 12.48 3.75 -6.29
C LYS A 29 12.00 4.80 -5.30
N ILE A 30 12.96 5.58 -4.80
CA ILE A 30 12.69 6.70 -3.91
C ILE A 30 12.21 7.91 -4.71
N VAL A 31 10.98 8.35 -4.44
CA VAL A 31 10.35 9.50 -5.09
C VAL A 31 10.76 10.78 -4.37
N LYS A 32 11.67 11.55 -4.99
CA LYS A 32 12.20 12.83 -4.49
C LYS A 32 11.35 14.05 -4.88
N THR A 33 10.48 13.90 -5.87
CA THR A 33 9.57 14.97 -6.30
C THR A 33 8.41 15.12 -5.32
N SER A 34 7.75 16.28 -5.32
CA SER A 34 6.51 16.48 -4.56
C SER A 34 5.48 15.41 -4.95
N TRP A 35 5.08 14.59 -3.98
CA TRP A 35 4.21 13.44 -4.22
C TRP A 35 3.21 13.28 -3.08
N ARG A 36 1.94 13.01 -3.44
CA ARG A 36 0.83 13.03 -2.47
C ARG A 36 0.76 11.78 -1.59
N LYS A 37 1.27 10.65 -2.08
CA LYS A 37 1.24 9.33 -1.44
C LYS A 37 2.49 9.11 -0.58
N SER A 38 2.40 8.21 0.39
CA SER A 38 3.57 7.74 1.16
C SER A 38 4.29 6.63 0.42
N GLY A 39 3.53 5.71 -0.19
CA GLY A 39 4.01 4.63 -1.05
C GLY A 39 3.02 4.35 -2.18
N ASP A 40 3.46 3.55 -3.13
CA ASP A 40 2.66 2.97 -4.21
C ASP A 40 3.46 1.80 -4.78
N ILE A 41 2.78 0.79 -5.33
CA ILE A 41 3.43 -0.27 -6.08
C ILE A 41 2.92 -0.29 -7.53
N LYS A 42 3.84 -0.42 -8.47
CA LYS A 42 3.52 -0.68 -9.88
C LYS A 42 3.81 -2.13 -10.18
N ILE A 43 2.91 -2.80 -10.87
CA ILE A 43 2.90 -4.25 -11.01
C ILE A 43 2.75 -4.60 -12.49
N ASP A 44 3.56 -5.54 -12.92
CA ASP A 44 3.48 -6.24 -14.19
C ASP A 44 3.26 -7.73 -13.88
N LEU A 45 2.03 -8.20 -14.11
CA LEU A 45 1.66 -9.59 -13.82
C LEU A 45 2.28 -10.58 -14.79
N ASP A 46 2.45 -10.19 -16.06
CA ASP A 46 2.92 -11.08 -17.12
C ASP A 46 4.38 -11.46 -16.87
N ASP A 47 5.18 -10.49 -16.42
CA ASP A 47 6.60 -10.65 -16.15
C ASP A 47 6.93 -10.91 -14.65
N GLN A 48 5.93 -10.90 -13.77
CA GLN A 48 6.11 -10.94 -12.30
C GLN A 48 7.10 -9.88 -11.79
N LYS A 49 7.01 -8.67 -12.34
CA LYS A 49 7.86 -7.53 -11.97
C LYS A 49 7.07 -6.49 -11.20
N ALA A 50 7.72 -5.86 -10.23
CA ALA A 50 7.12 -4.73 -9.54
C ALA A 50 8.11 -3.60 -9.25
N VAL A 51 7.59 -2.38 -9.18
CA VAL A 51 8.33 -1.19 -8.75
C VAL A 51 7.69 -0.66 -7.49
N LEU A 52 8.39 -0.80 -6.36
CA LEU A 52 8.02 -0.22 -5.08
C LEU A 52 8.45 1.24 -5.03
N LEU A 53 7.47 2.14 -5.12
CA LEU A 53 7.67 3.58 -5.03
C LEU A 53 7.52 4.02 -3.58
N VAL A 54 8.56 4.62 -3.01
CA VAL A 54 8.50 5.15 -1.64
C VAL A 54 8.81 6.64 -1.66
N ASN A 55 7.95 7.44 -1.03
CA ASN A 55 8.20 8.87 -0.92
C ASN A 55 9.42 9.12 -0.02
N HIS A 56 10.33 10.00 -0.43
CA HIS A 56 11.47 10.39 0.39
C HIS A 56 11.06 11.07 1.72
N ILE A 57 9.89 11.71 1.75
CA ILE A 57 9.24 12.27 2.94
C ILE A 57 7.81 11.72 3.00
N PRO A 58 7.64 10.48 3.47
CA PRO A 58 6.32 9.87 3.57
C PRO A 58 5.53 10.54 4.70
N LYS A 59 4.19 10.47 4.60
CA LYS A 59 3.29 10.98 5.65
C LYS A 59 3.08 9.97 6.78
N CYS A 60 3.53 8.73 6.60
CA CYS A 60 3.53 7.72 7.65
C CYS A 60 4.83 7.80 8.46
N GLU A 61 4.74 7.34 9.69
CA GLU A 61 5.86 7.37 10.65
C GLU A 61 6.59 6.03 10.74
N ASN A 62 5.91 4.94 10.36
CA ASN A 62 6.44 3.60 10.36
C ASN A 62 6.76 3.17 8.92
N LEU A 63 8.04 2.95 8.63
CA LEU A 63 8.49 2.53 7.30
C LEU A 63 8.13 1.07 7.02
N GLU A 64 8.28 0.21 8.03
CA GLU A 64 7.98 -1.22 7.90
C GLU A 64 6.51 -1.45 7.53
N GLU A 65 5.61 -0.77 8.23
CA GLU A 65 4.17 -0.78 7.96
C GLU A 65 3.87 -0.37 6.52
N LEU A 66 4.49 0.71 6.03
CA LEU A 66 4.32 1.15 4.65
C LEU A 66 4.77 0.06 3.66
N ILE A 67 5.93 -0.55 3.86
CA ILE A 67 6.45 -1.55 2.92
C ILE A 67 5.53 -2.77 2.89
N ILE A 68 5.05 -3.24 4.03
CA ILE A 68 4.13 -4.38 4.09
C ILE A 68 2.82 -4.06 3.37
N HIS A 69 2.26 -2.87 3.60
CA HIS A 69 1.01 -2.42 2.99
C HIS A 69 1.08 -2.52 1.48
N GLU A 70 2.14 -1.97 0.89
CA GLU A 70 2.35 -2.02 -0.57
C GLU A 70 2.62 -3.45 -1.07
N LEU A 71 3.33 -4.30 -0.30
CA LEU A 71 3.55 -5.70 -0.69
C LEU A 71 2.30 -6.58 -0.56
N LEU A 72 1.38 -6.24 0.34
CA LEU A 72 0.08 -6.92 0.44
C LEU A 72 -0.83 -6.54 -0.73
N HIS A 73 -0.76 -5.29 -1.22
CA HIS A 73 -1.37 -4.92 -2.50
C HIS A 73 -0.83 -5.77 -3.64
N LEU A 74 0.50 -5.96 -3.73
CA LEU A 74 1.08 -6.88 -4.69
C LEU A 74 0.58 -8.32 -4.51
N LYS A 75 0.48 -8.81 -3.27
CA LYS A 75 0.01 -10.17 -2.98
C LYS A 75 -1.43 -10.41 -3.42
N LEU A 76 -2.28 -9.39 -3.33
CA LEU A 76 -3.70 -9.44 -3.67
C LEU A 76 -3.99 -9.00 -5.11
N TYR A 77 -2.98 -8.56 -5.85
CA TYR A 77 -3.16 -7.89 -7.14
C TYR A 77 -3.91 -8.74 -8.18
N GLY A 78 -3.67 -10.06 -8.22
CA GLY A 78 -4.43 -10.95 -9.13
C GLY A 78 -5.93 -11.00 -8.82
N LEU A 79 -6.32 -10.88 -7.55
CA LEU A 79 -7.74 -10.79 -7.16
C LEU A 79 -8.30 -9.41 -7.48
N ASP A 80 -7.51 -8.36 -7.27
CA ASP A 80 -7.86 -6.99 -7.58
C ASP A 80 -8.19 -6.81 -9.07
N GLN A 81 -7.27 -7.22 -9.94
CA GLN A 81 -7.47 -7.15 -11.39
C GLN A 81 -8.68 -7.97 -11.87
N MET A 82 -8.89 -9.17 -11.33
CA MET A 82 -10.06 -9.97 -11.68
C MET A 82 -11.37 -9.25 -11.36
N ILE A 83 -11.44 -8.55 -10.22
CA ILE A 83 -12.63 -7.77 -9.84
C ILE A 83 -12.77 -6.51 -10.70
N GLU A 84 -11.68 -5.78 -10.98
CA GLU A 84 -11.72 -4.63 -11.88
C GLU A 84 -12.19 -5.00 -13.31
N GLU A 85 -11.72 -6.13 -13.83
CA GLU A 85 -12.18 -6.71 -15.10
C GLU A 85 -13.66 -7.08 -15.04
N LEU A 86 -14.09 -7.77 -13.98
CA LEU A 86 -15.50 -8.12 -13.78
C LEU A 86 -16.39 -6.87 -13.75
N LEU A 87 -16.00 -5.84 -13.01
CA LEU A 87 -16.74 -4.57 -12.95
C LEU A 87 -16.80 -3.89 -14.34
N SER A 88 -15.73 -4.01 -15.12
CA SER A 88 -15.70 -3.49 -16.49
C SER A 88 -16.61 -4.27 -17.44
N VAL A 89 -16.70 -5.59 -17.30
CA VAL A 89 -17.64 -6.44 -18.06
C VAL A 89 -19.10 -6.17 -17.67
N VAL A 90 -19.38 -6.01 -16.37
CA VAL A 90 -20.75 -5.85 -15.85
C VAL A 90 -21.34 -4.47 -16.19
N TYR A 91 -20.55 -3.41 -16.04
CA TYR A 91 -21.02 -2.03 -16.22
C TYR A 91 -20.61 -1.42 -17.58
N GLY A 92 -19.80 -2.12 -18.37
CA GLY A 92 -19.25 -1.62 -19.63
C GLY A 92 -18.19 -0.53 -19.45
N GLU A 93 -17.80 0.10 -20.56
CA GLU A 93 -16.76 1.15 -20.59
C GLU A 93 -17.32 2.58 -20.51
N GLU A 94 -18.62 2.74 -20.24
CA GLU A 94 -19.22 4.06 -20.14
C GLU A 94 -18.59 4.86 -19.00
N LYS A 95 -17.91 5.96 -19.35
CA LYS A 95 -17.08 6.77 -18.44
C LYS A 95 -17.86 7.46 -17.30
N LYS A 96 -19.19 7.32 -17.24
CA LYS A 96 -20.06 8.04 -16.29
C LYS A 96 -21.24 7.19 -15.77
N ASP A 97 -21.08 5.88 -15.62
CA ASP A 97 -22.08 5.08 -14.91
C ASP A 97 -21.94 5.25 -13.38
N PRO A 98 -22.92 5.87 -12.67
CA PRO A 98 -22.86 6.02 -11.22
C PRO A 98 -22.81 4.69 -10.46
N LYS A 99 -23.35 3.61 -11.03
CA LYS A 99 -23.32 2.28 -10.42
C LYS A 99 -21.90 1.70 -10.47
N LYS A 100 -21.19 1.89 -11.59
CA LYS A 100 -19.78 1.51 -11.73
C LYS A 100 -18.91 2.29 -10.75
N GLU A 101 -19.12 3.60 -10.67
CA GLU A 101 -18.39 4.46 -9.73
C GLU A 101 -18.62 4.03 -8.27
N PHE A 102 -19.87 3.76 -7.89
CA PHE A 102 -20.21 3.24 -6.58
C PHE A 102 -19.50 1.90 -6.30
N ALA A 103 -19.61 0.93 -7.21
CA ALA A 103 -19.01 -0.39 -7.05
C ALA A 103 -17.49 -0.33 -6.91
N ASN A 104 -16.81 0.39 -7.82
CA ASN A 104 -15.36 0.63 -7.73
C ASN A 104 -14.97 1.29 -6.40
N THR A 105 -15.73 2.30 -5.97
CA THR A 105 -15.46 3.00 -4.70
C THR A 105 -15.59 2.08 -3.50
N GLN A 106 -16.63 1.23 -3.45
CA GLN A 106 -16.80 0.27 -2.35
C GLN A 106 -15.71 -0.79 -2.38
N PHE A 107 -15.39 -1.30 -3.56
CA PHE A 107 -14.34 -2.29 -3.75
C PHE A 107 -12.98 -1.76 -3.27
N MET A 108 -12.55 -0.59 -3.75
CA MET A 108 -11.28 0.01 -3.32
C MET A 108 -11.25 0.31 -1.82
N LYS A 109 -12.37 0.76 -1.24
CA LYS A 109 -12.45 0.98 0.22
C LYS A 109 -12.25 -0.32 0.99
N LEU A 110 -12.89 -1.41 0.56
CA LEU A 110 -12.75 -2.71 1.19
C LEU A 110 -11.34 -3.26 1.02
N LEU A 111 -10.77 -3.17 -0.18
CA LEU A 111 -9.40 -3.59 -0.47
C LEU A 111 -8.40 -2.87 0.43
N GLU A 112 -8.43 -1.54 0.47
CA GLU A 112 -7.53 -0.75 1.31
C GLU A 112 -7.69 -1.06 2.80
N SER A 113 -8.93 -1.19 3.30
CA SER A 113 -9.16 -1.55 4.71
C SER A 113 -8.67 -2.97 5.05
N THR A 114 -8.83 -3.91 4.11
CA THR A 114 -8.38 -5.29 4.29
C THR A 114 -6.86 -5.37 4.28
N VAL A 115 -6.20 -4.67 3.36
CA VAL A 115 -4.74 -4.57 3.32
C VAL A 115 -4.20 -3.93 4.59
N GLU A 116 -4.80 -2.85 5.06
CA GLU A 116 -4.45 -2.18 6.32
C GLU A 116 -4.59 -3.13 7.54
N ASP A 117 -5.70 -3.87 7.64
CA ASP A 117 -5.93 -4.81 8.74
C ASP A 117 -4.95 -5.99 8.70
N LEU A 118 -4.66 -6.51 7.50
CA LEU A 118 -3.64 -7.54 7.31
C LEU A 118 -2.25 -7.02 7.69
N THR A 119 -1.88 -5.81 7.27
CA THR A 119 -0.62 -5.17 7.66
C THR A 119 -0.45 -5.16 9.18
N LYS A 120 -1.46 -4.68 9.90
CA LYS A 120 -1.47 -4.67 11.38
C LYS A 120 -1.41 -6.07 11.97
N GLY A 121 -2.16 -7.01 11.41
CA GLY A 121 -2.18 -8.40 11.84
C GLY A 121 -0.80 -9.06 11.70
N TYR A 122 -0.13 -8.87 10.55
CA TYR A 122 1.21 -9.39 10.30
C TYR A 122 2.24 -8.75 11.22
N LEU A 123 2.26 -7.41 11.36
CA LEU A 123 3.16 -6.70 12.28
C LEU A 123 3.02 -7.20 13.72
N THR A 124 1.77 -7.41 14.17
CA THR A 124 1.46 -7.94 15.51
C THR A 124 1.95 -9.38 15.67
N ALA A 125 1.68 -10.23 14.68
CA ALA A 125 2.04 -11.66 14.71
C ALA A 125 3.57 -11.88 14.80
N ILE A 126 4.36 -10.99 14.20
CA ILE A 126 5.83 -11.06 14.25
C ILE A 126 6.44 -10.26 15.40
N GLN A 127 5.61 -9.69 16.29
CA GLN A 127 6.04 -8.85 17.41
C GLN A 127 6.93 -7.67 16.96
N SER A 128 6.53 -6.96 15.89
CA SER A 128 7.27 -5.77 15.47
C SER A 128 7.30 -4.73 16.60
N GLN A 129 8.46 -4.08 16.75
CA GLN A 129 8.77 -3.19 17.87
C GLN A 129 8.33 -1.75 17.58
N GLU A 130 8.09 -1.39 16.32
CA GLU A 130 7.70 -0.03 15.94
C GLU A 130 6.19 0.19 16.11
N PRO A 131 5.76 1.34 16.68
CA PRO A 131 4.36 1.66 16.81
C PRO A 131 3.69 1.85 15.44
N LEU A 132 2.37 1.62 15.38
CA LEU A 132 1.58 1.87 14.18
C LEU A 132 1.54 3.37 13.85
N SER A 133 1.49 3.68 12.56
CA SER A 133 1.46 5.04 12.06
C SER A 133 0.03 5.60 12.05
N PHE A 134 -0.25 6.57 12.93
CA PHE A 134 -1.56 7.25 12.96
C PHE A 134 -1.70 8.39 11.94
N GLY A 135 -0.60 8.85 11.34
CA GLY A 135 -0.56 9.71 10.15
C GLY A 135 -1.58 10.87 10.14
N ARG A 136 -2.64 10.76 9.33
CA ARG A 136 -3.68 11.81 9.21
C ARG A 136 -4.51 11.97 10.49
N LEU A 137 -4.76 10.88 11.21
CA LEU A 137 -5.51 10.89 12.45
C LEU A 137 -4.72 11.58 13.55
N GLN A 138 -3.39 11.41 13.57
CA GLN A 138 -2.52 12.12 14.51
C GLN A 138 -2.68 13.64 14.37
N LYS A 139 -2.74 14.17 13.14
CA LYS A 139 -3.00 15.61 12.90
C LYS A 139 -4.36 16.09 13.40
N GLN A 140 -5.38 15.22 13.39
CA GLN A 140 -6.70 15.55 13.94
C GLN A 140 -6.65 15.56 15.46
N ILE A 141 -6.00 14.54 16.05
CA ILE A 141 -5.76 14.45 17.49
C ILE A 141 -4.98 15.67 17.97
N ASP A 142 -3.83 15.99 17.37
CA ASP A 142 -2.97 17.12 17.73
C ASP A 142 -3.77 18.44 17.73
N LYS A 143 -4.59 18.64 16.70
CA LYS A 143 -5.49 19.79 16.59
C LYS A 143 -6.52 19.83 17.72
N GLU A 144 -7.06 18.69 18.11
CA GLU A 144 -8.08 18.57 19.15
C GLU A 144 -7.49 18.71 20.57
N VAL A 145 -6.26 18.21 20.80
CA VAL A 145 -5.55 18.32 22.08
C VAL A 145 -4.71 19.60 22.22
N GLY A 146 -4.69 20.45 21.21
CA GLY A 146 -4.03 21.76 21.24
C GLY A 146 -2.50 21.71 21.09
N ILE A 147 -1.95 20.60 20.59
CA ILE A 147 -0.53 20.45 20.29
C ILE A 147 -0.32 20.94 18.84
N LYS A 148 0.52 21.95 18.65
CA LYS A 148 0.87 22.50 17.33
C LYS A 148 2.17 21.92 16.82
#